data_AF-A0A5S9LZ18-F1
#
_entry.id   AF-A0A5S9LZ18-F1
#
_cell.length_a   1.000
_cell.length_b   1.000
_cell.length_c   1.000
_cell.angle_alpha   90.00
_cell.angle_beta   90.00
_cell.angle_gamma   90.00
#
_symmetry.space_group_name_H-M   'P 1'
#
loop_
_entity.id
_entity.type
_entity.pdbx_description
1 polymer ?
#
loop_
_entity_poly.entity_id
_entity_poly.type
_entity_poly.pdbx_seq_one_letter_code
_entity_poly.pdbx_strand_id
1 'polypeptide(L)'
;MVQQNGMKVATLLALFTLSGCSSIRDVEYIDPKGYSDVASYLSETFEKSNCIGTTFSSQGRKFINSDGLNYQLGGKNLRCYVASIEESIDRYCVAKQGEMVQGGTWCVVNKMPLFHVNYSPDTSLTKIGLGSRIFSTVEPPSSQAKQQWLSSAERLGYISERVQQQTDIEKKVDLANEINEKQKKYIEMNAEVAVSIGDLICREDYEAKPYQYPGVAYYKAYVEKKEKNKLQLRLVWHGGDGFVVNDITNVNNIIWSSPKGWRHCN
;
A
#
# COMPACT_ATOMS: atom_id res chain seq x y z
N MET A 1 -87.76 7.83 32.58
CA MET A 1 -87.50 9.29 32.51
C MET A 1 -86.01 9.49 32.61
N VAL A 2 -85.40 10.07 31.57
CA VAL A 2 -84.21 10.99 31.55
C VAL A 2 -83.01 10.57 32.44
N GLN A 3 -81.80 10.33 31.93
CA GLN A 3 -80.98 11.33 31.24
C GLN A 3 -79.78 10.68 30.53
N GLN A 4 -79.58 11.03 29.26
CA GLN A 4 -78.29 10.91 28.57
C GLN A 4 -77.32 11.93 29.18
N ASN A 5 -76.05 11.54 29.35
CA ASN A 5 -74.93 12.47 29.26
C ASN A 5 -73.74 11.72 28.66
N GLY A 6 -73.35 12.17 27.47
CA GLY A 6 -72.18 11.66 26.77
C GLY A 6 -70.90 12.04 27.47
N MET A 7 -69.90 11.18 27.32
CA MET A 7 -68.51 11.57 27.56
C MET A 7 -67.66 10.99 26.43
N LYS A 8 -67.31 11.87 25.51
CA LYS A 8 -66.20 11.70 24.58
C LYS A 8 -64.95 11.53 25.45
N VAL A 9 -64.29 10.37 25.39
CA VAL A 9 -62.94 10.22 25.92
C VAL A 9 -62.08 9.63 24.82
N ALA A 10 -61.00 10.37 24.55
CA ALA A 10 -60.12 10.29 23.41
C ALA A 10 -59.60 8.87 23.15
N THR A 11 -59.70 8.46 21.89
CA THR A 11 -58.84 7.44 21.30
C THR A 11 -57.41 7.99 21.33
N LEU A 12 -56.67 7.66 22.38
CA LEU A 12 -55.23 7.92 22.45
C LEU A 12 -54.56 7.03 21.39
N LEU A 13 -54.22 7.66 20.27
CA LEU A 13 -53.31 7.07 19.28
C LEU A 13 -52.01 6.73 20.00
N ALA A 14 -51.82 5.44 20.30
CA ALA A 14 -50.51 4.87 20.53
C ALA A 14 -49.78 4.80 19.18
N LEU A 15 -49.38 5.95 18.65
CA LEU A 15 -48.27 6.06 17.72
C LEU A 15 -46.99 5.84 18.53
N PHE A 16 -46.74 4.59 18.92
CA PHE A 16 -45.38 4.14 19.10
C PHE A 16 -44.74 4.15 17.72
N THR A 17 -44.25 5.31 17.31
CA THR A 17 -43.26 5.43 16.26
C THR A 17 -42.00 4.72 16.75
N LEU A 18 -41.97 3.40 16.58
CA LEU A 18 -40.75 2.62 16.42
C LEU A 18 -40.13 2.97 15.06
N SER A 19 -39.87 4.26 14.84
CA SER A 19 -38.89 4.72 13.88
C SER A 19 -37.61 4.95 14.67
N GLY A 20 -36.98 3.85 15.07
CA GLY A 20 -35.59 3.85 15.49
C GLY A 20 -34.71 4.21 14.29
N CYS A 21 -34.79 5.45 13.83
CA CYS A 21 -33.75 6.06 13.02
C CYS A 21 -32.52 6.10 13.93
N SER A 22 -31.67 5.07 13.85
CA SER A 22 -30.38 5.10 14.52
C SER A 22 -29.52 6.12 13.81
N SER A 23 -29.58 7.37 14.25
CA SER A 23 -28.69 8.42 13.75
C SER A 23 -27.26 8.08 14.15
N ILE A 24 -26.36 8.22 13.19
CA ILE A 24 -24.94 8.26 13.48
C ILE A 24 -24.68 9.53 14.30
N ARG A 25 -23.80 9.44 15.30
CA ARG A 25 -23.50 10.50 16.24
C ARG A 25 -22.00 10.62 16.49
N ASP A 26 -21.59 11.74 17.06
CA ASP A 26 -20.22 11.91 17.51
C ASP A 26 -19.94 11.07 18.76
N VAL A 27 -18.68 10.69 18.90
CA VAL A 27 -18.13 10.12 20.12
C VAL A 27 -18.15 11.16 21.25
N GLU A 28 -18.64 10.76 22.42
CA GLU A 28 -18.66 11.59 23.62
C GLU A 28 -17.24 11.95 24.07
N TYR A 29 -17.08 13.18 24.55
CA TYR A 29 -15.81 13.62 25.11
C TYR A 29 -15.52 12.90 26.41
N ILE A 30 -14.35 12.27 26.47
CA ILE A 30 -13.76 11.68 27.68
C ILE A 30 -12.34 12.24 27.82
N ASP A 31 -11.97 12.70 29.02
CA ASP A 31 -10.61 13.15 29.31
C ASP A 31 -9.62 11.96 29.25
N PRO A 32 -8.68 11.93 28.29
CA PRO A 32 -7.73 10.83 28.11
C PRO A 32 -6.65 10.75 29.20
N LYS A 33 -6.45 11.79 30.03
CA LYS A 33 -5.31 11.86 30.97
C LYS A 33 -5.29 10.73 32.00
N GLY A 34 -6.47 10.29 32.45
CA GLY A 34 -6.61 9.27 33.50
C GLY A 34 -6.30 7.82 33.07
N TYR A 35 -6.13 7.56 31.78
CA TYR A 35 -6.00 6.19 31.26
C TYR A 35 -4.53 5.80 31.06
N SER A 36 -4.15 4.59 31.47
CA SER A 36 -2.80 4.07 31.23
C SER A 36 -2.59 3.55 29.82
N ASP A 37 -3.66 3.11 29.16
CA ASP A 37 -3.59 2.39 27.89
C ASP A 37 -4.76 2.83 26.97
N VAL A 38 -4.50 2.89 25.66
CA VAL A 38 -5.46 3.35 24.66
C VAL A 38 -6.66 2.40 24.59
N ALA A 39 -6.46 1.11 24.85
CA ALA A 39 -7.55 0.14 24.86
C ALA A 39 -8.59 0.43 25.95
N SER A 40 -8.15 0.81 27.16
CA SER A 40 -9.03 1.19 28.26
C SER A 40 -9.76 2.51 27.97
N TYR A 41 -9.05 3.50 27.43
CA TYR A 41 -9.65 4.77 27.02
C TYR A 41 -10.76 4.57 25.99
N LEU A 42 -10.49 3.77 24.95
CA LEU A 42 -11.45 3.52 23.88
C LEU A 42 -12.62 2.64 24.33
N SER A 43 -12.42 1.74 25.29
CA SER A 43 -13.51 0.97 25.88
C SER A 43 -14.55 1.89 26.50
N GLU A 44 -14.13 2.82 27.38
CA GLU A 44 -15.07 3.75 28.02
C GLU A 44 -15.66 4.73 27.00
N THR A 45 -14.84 5.21 26.07
CA THR A 45 -15.24 6.14 25.00
C THR A 45 -16.36 5.57 24.17
N PHE A 46 -16.25 4.33 23.71
CA PHE A 46 -17.28 3.72 22.90
C PHE A 46 -18.47 3.20 23.70
N GLU A 47 -18.26 2.78 24.96
CA GLU A 47 -19.35 2.43 25.90
C GLU A 47 -20.28 3.60 26.17
N LYS A 48 -19.74 4.76 26.55
CA LYS A 48 -20.53 5.99 26.76
C LYS A 48 -21.21 6.45 25.48
N SER A 49 -20.46 6.45 24.38
CA SER A 49 -20.97 6.82 23.06
C SER A 49 -21.88 5.78 22.42
N ASN A 50 -22.06 4.60 23.05
CA ASN A 50 -22.79 3.42 22.55
C ASN A 50 -22.70 3.27 21.01
N CYS A 51 -21.47 3.11 20.52
CA CYS A 51 -21.12 3.11 19.11
C CYS A 51 -21.62 1.88 18.33
N ILE A 52 -21.95 0.76 18.97
CA ILE A 52 -22.58 -0.42 18.35
C ILE A 52 -24.11 -0.36 18.45
N GLY A 53 -24.66 0.46 19.37
CA GLY A 53 -26.10 0.61 19.52
C GLY A 53 -26.76 -0.49 20.35
N THR A 54 -26.01 -1.17 21.22
CA THR A 54 -26.47 -2.22 22.11
C THR A 54 -26.39 -1.77 23.56
N THR A 55 -27.51 -1.82 24.28
CA THR A 55 -27.65 -1.30 25.65
C THR A 55 -27.06 -2.20 26.74
N PHE A 56 -26.62 -3.43 26.39
CA PHE A 56 -26.21 -4.45 27.36
C PHE A 56 -25.03 -5.33 26.90
N SER A 57 -24.30 -4.93 25.86
CA SER A 57 -23.09 -5.65 25.43
C SER A 57 -21.89 -4.72 25.37
N SER A 58 -20.69 -5.27 25.61
CA SER A 58 -19.46 -4.52 25.40
C SER A 58 -19.42 -3.98 23.96
N GLN A 59 -19.01 -2.73 23.81
CA GLN A 59 -18.92 -2.08 22.51
C GLN A 59 -17.66 -2.52 21.77
N GLY A 60 -16.68 -3.11 22.45
CA GLY A 60 -15.49 -3.64 21.84
C GLY A 60 -14.91 -4.79 22.65
N ARG A 61 -13.72 -5.24 22.23
CA ARG A 61 -12.98 -6.34 22.85
C ARG A 61 -11.55 -5.91 23.08
N LYS A 62 -11.10 -6.02 24.33
CA LYS A 62 -9.69 -5.88 24.72
C LYS A 62 -9.07 -7.28 24.85
N PHE A 63 -7.93 -7.50 24.20
CA PHE A 63 -7.21 -8.78 24.28
C PHE A 63 -5.72 -8.59 23.99
N ILE A 64 -4.90 -9.59 24.33
CA ILE A 64 -3.46 -9.57 24.06
C ILE A 64 -3.14 -10.66 23.03
N ASN A 65 -2.33 -10.34 22.03
CA ASN A 65 -1.80 -11.29 21.05
C ASN A 65 -0.30 -11.07 20.83
N SER A 66 0.27 -11.69 19.79
CA SER A 66 1.69 -11.56 19.42
C SER A 66 2.11 -10.14 19.02
N ASP A 67 1.16 -9.27 18.67
CA ASP A 67 1.42 -7.91 18.22
C ASP A 67 1.32 -6.91 19.36
N GLY A 68 0.49 -7.18 20.38
CA GLY A 68 0.46 -6.39 21.61
C GLY A 68 -0.88 -6.44 22.32
N LEU A 69 -1.15 -5.41 23.13
CA LEU A 69 -2.45 -5.15 23.70
C LEU A 69 -3.35 -4.53 22.63
N ASN A 70 -4.42 -5.23 22.28
CA ASN A 70 -5.34 -4.85 21.23
C ASN A 70 -6.66 -4.34 21.81
N TYR A 71 -7.24 -3.37 21.12
CA TYR A 71 -8.65 -3.05 21.21
C TYR A 71 -9.30 -3.23 19.86
N GLN A 72 -10.46 -3.87 19.80
CA GLN A 72 -11.25 -4.02 18.58
C GLN A 72 -12.68 -3.56 18.80
N LEU A 73 -13.13 -2.62 17.97
CA LEU A 73 -14.52 -2.20 17.83
C LEU A 73 -15.04 -2.81 16.53
N GLY A 74 -15.88 -3.83 16.64
CA GLY A 74 -16.43 -4.51 15.48
C GLY A 74 -17.93 -4.72 15.56
N GLY A 75 -18.64 -4.33 14.49
CA GLY A 75 -20.10 -4.42 14.43
C GLY A 75 -20.63 -4.11 13.04
N LYS A 76 -21.76 -4.74 12.66
CA LYS A 76 -22.41 -4.46 11.37
C LYS A 76 -23.05 -3.07 11.30
N ASN A 77 -23.30 -2.44 12.45
CA ASN A 77 -24.05 -1.19 12.58
C ASN A 77 -23.31 -0.20 13.50
N LEU A 78 -22.12 0.24 13.10
CA LEU A 78 -21.39 1.28 13.84
C LEU A 78 -22.10 2.63 13.68
N ARG A 79 -22.43 3.26 14.82
CA ARG A 79 -23.20 4.49 14.95
C ARG A 79 -22.35 5.71 15.27
N CYS A 80 -21.03 5.57 15.34
CA CYS A 80 -20.12 6.68 15.60
C CYS A 80 -19.47 7.17 14.30
N TYR A 81 -19.34 8.49 14.14
CA TYR A 81 -18.63 9.07 13.01
C TYR A 81 -17.14 8.74 13.07
N VAL A 82 -16.57 8.34 11.92
CA VAL A 82 -15.14 8.01 11.84
C VAL A 82 -14.28 9.19 12.25
N ALA A 83 -14.61 10.40 11.79
CA ALA A 83 -13.92 11.63 12.17
C ALA A 83 -13.92 11.86 13.69
N SER A 84 -15.03 11.55 14.40
CA SER A 84 -15.09 11.67 15.87
C SER A 84 -14.27 10.59 16.60
N ILE A 85 -14.08 9.42 15.98
CA ILE A 85 -13.17 8.37 16.46
C ILE A 85 -11.72 8.82 16.27
N GLU A 86 -11.37 9.30 15.08
CA GLU A 86 -10.05 9.87 14.76
C GLU A 86 -9.70 11.02 15.72
N GLU A 87 -10.63 11.93 15.98
CA GLU A 87 -10.45 13.03 16.95
C GLU A 87 -10.21 12.50 18.37
N SER A 88 -10.93 11.45 18.79
CA SER A 88 -10.72 10.85 20.11
C SER A 88 -9.34 10.19 20.23
N ILE A 89 -8.88 9.54 19.17
CA ILE A 89 -7.53 8.98 19.09
C ILE A 89 -6.46 10.07 19.16
N ASP A 90 -6.62 11.13 18.37
CA ASP A 90 -5.68 12.25 18.34
C ASP A 90 -5.58 12.92 19.72
N ARG A 91 -6.73 13.16 20.36
CA ARG A 91 -6.79 13.67 21.74
C ARG A 91 -6.03 12.79 22.72
N TYR A 92 -6.17 11.47 22.64
CA TYR A 92 -5.40 10.55 23.48
C TYR A 92 -3.91 10.63 23.20
N CYS A 93 -3.50 10.65 21.93
CA CYS A 93 -2.09 10.79 21.53
C CYS A 93 -1.47 12.08 22.09
N VAL A 94 -2.12 13.22 21.87
CA VAL A 94 -1.68 14.54 22.37
C VAL A 94 -1.61 14.57 23.89
N ALA A 95 -2.58 13.98 24.59
CA ALA A 95 -2.56 13.91 26.05
C ALA A 95 -1.39 13.06 26.60
N LYS A 96 -0.86 12.14 25.80
CA LYS A 96 0.37 11.39 26.08
C LYS A 96 1.64 12.06 25.54
N GLN A 97 1.56 13.33 25.16
CA GLN A 97 2.66 14.12 24.57
C GLN A 97 3.18 13.53 23.27
N GLY A 98 2.31 12.81 22.55
CA GLY A 98 2.62 12.23 21.26
C GLY A 98 2.05 13.05 20.10
N GLU A 99 2.45 12.63 18.91
CA GLU A 99 1.97 13.16 17.64
C GLU A 99 1.53 12.00 16.74
N MET A 100 0.40 12.18 16.05
CA MET A 100 -0.07 11.24 15.03
C MET A 100 0.74 11.42 13.74
N VAL A 101 1.41 10.37 13.28
CA VAL A 101 2.29 10.36 12.09
C VAL A 101 1.89 9.25 11.12
N GLN A 102 2.57 9.18 9.96
CA GLN A 102 2.41 8.11 8.96
C GLN A 102 0.94 7.95 8.52
N GLY A 103 0.33 9.06 8.10
CA GLY A 103 -1.06 9.08 7.68
C GLY A 103 -2.07 8.94 8.82
N GLY A 104 -1.68 9.28 10.06
CA GLY A 104 -2.57 9.24 11.22
C GLY A 104 -2.77 7.84 11.80
N THR A 105 -1.94 6.86 11.41
CA THR A 105 -2.04 5.47 11.86
C THR A 105 -1.13 5.14 13.04
N TRP A 106 -0.17 6.01 13.35
CA TRP A 106 0.78 5.81 14.44
C TRP A 106 0.83 7.02 15.35
N CYS A 107 0.66 6.82 16.65
CA CYS A 107 1.02 7.82 17.64
C CYS A 107 2.49 7.63 18.04
N VAL A 108 3.28 8.70 18.06
CA VAL A 108 4.72 8.64 18.38
C VAL A 108 5.07 9.63 19.49
N VAL A 109 5.86 9.17 20.46
CA VAL A 109 6.41 9.99 21.54
C VAL A 109 7.93 9.82 21.55
N ASN A 110 8.69 10.90 21.47
CA ASN A 110 10.16 10.87 21.48
C ASN A 110 10.76 9.87 20.47
N LYS A 111 10.27 9.89 19.22
CA LYS A 111 10.65 8.96 18.13
C LYS A 111 10.34 7.47 18.39
N MET A 112 9.57 7.15 19.41
CA MET A 112 9.12 5.78 19.69
C MET A 112 7.62 5.66 19.43
N PRO A 113 7.16 4.60 18.73
CA PRO A 113 5.73 4.37 18.57
C PRO A 113 5.09 4.14 19.94
N LEU A 114 3.97 4.80 20.21
CA LEU A 114 3.16 4.60 21.41
C LEU A 114 2.07 3.57 21.14
N PHE A 115 1.33 3.72 20.04
CA PHE A 115 0.32 2.77 19.59
C PHE A 115 0.07 2.91 18.08
N HIS A 116 -0.52 1.87 17.50
CA HIS A 116 -0.99 1.79 16.11
C HIS A 116 -2.51 1.84 16.07
N VAL A 117 -3.08 2.40 14.99
CA VAL A 117 -4.51 2.44 14.72
C VAL A 117 -4.81 1.98 13.30
N ASN A 118 -5.78 1.09 13.19
CA ASN A 118 -6.34 0.62 11.94
C ASN A 118 -7.79 1.06 11.81
N TYR A 119 -8.05 1.96 10.85
CA TYR A 119 -9.37 2.54 10.57
C TYR A 119 -10.17 1.79 9.48
N SER A 120 -9.73 0.61 9.02
CA SER A 120 -10.23 -0.06 7.80
C SER A 120 -11.77 -0.16 7.65
N PRO A 121 -12.32 0.09 6.44
CA PRO A 121 -11.64 0.50 5.21
C PRO A 121 -11.67 2.01 5.00
N ASP A 122 -10.57 2.48 4.41
CA ASP A 122 -10.39 3.71 3.63
C ASP A 122 -11.45 4.81 3.85
N THR A 123 -11.14 5.71 4.79
CA THR A 123 -11.96 6.87 5.17
C THR A 123 -12.18 7.88 4.05
N SER A 124 -11.52 7.70 2.90
CA SER A 124 -11.74 8.51 1.70
C SER A 124 -13.13 8.31 1.07
N LEU A 125 -13.84 7.21 1.35
CA LEU A 125 -15.08 6.85 0.66
C LEU A 125 -16.38 6.94 1.47
N THR A 126 -16.34 7.11 2.80
CA THR A 126 -17.57 7.25 3.60
C THR A 126 -17.48 8.36 4.65
N LYS A 127 -18.07 9.53 4.35
CA LYS A 127 -18.45 10.55 5.36
C LYS A 127 -19.49 10.06 6.38
N ILE A 128 -19.90 8.80 6.27
CA ILE A 128 -21.03 8.21 6.98
C ILE A 128 -20.60 6.81 7.45
N GLY A 129 -20.11 6.73 8.69
CA GLY A 129 -19.73 5.47 9.34
C GLY A 129 -18.56 4.70 8.71
N LEU A 130 -18.08 3.69 9.44
CA LEU A 130 -17.03 2.76 8.98
C LEU A 130 -17.62 1.77 7.95
N GLY A 131 -17.11 1.80 6.72
CA GLY A 131 -17.62 1.01 5.58
C GLY A 131 -17.33 -0.51 5.62
N SER A 132 -16.58 -1.02 6.60
CA SER A 132 -16.43 -2.45 6.94
C SER A 132 -15.77 -2.63 8.33
N ARG A 133 -15.72 -3.87 8.82
CA ARG A 133 -16.34 -4.30 10.09
C ARG A 133 -15.56 -4.10 11.39
N ILE A 134 -14.29 -3.66 11.40
CA ILE A 134 -13.47 -3.67 12.63
C ILE A 134 -12.47 -2.50 12.65
N PHE A 135 -12.71 -1.51 13.51
CA PHE A 135 -11.69 -0.57 13.98
C PHE A 135 -10.81 -1.28 15.00
N SER A 136 -9.50 -1.05 14.97
CA SER A 136 -8.62 -1.60 16.00
C SER A 136 -7.43 -0.72 16.37
N THR A 137 -6.97 -0.85 17.61
CA THR A 137 -5.69 -0.30 18.06
C THR A 137 -4.79 -1.38 18.61
N VAL A 138 -3.48 -1.14 18.58
CA VAL A 138 -2.46 -2.00 19.17
C VAL A 138 -1.43 -1.16 19.90
N GLU A 139 -1.14 -1.50 21.15
CA GLU A 139 -0.12 -0.84 21.98
C GLU A 139 0.73 -1.88 22.73
N PRO A 140 1.94 -1.54 23.21
CA PRO A 140 2.75 -2.50 23.93
C PRO A 140 2.08 -2.89 25.25
N PRO A 141 2.02 -4.19 25.61
CA PRO A 141 1.66 -4.60 26.96
C PRO A 141 2.63 -3.99 27.98
N SER A 142 2.15 -3.75 29.20
CA SER A 142 2.94 -3.12 30.28
C SER A 142 4.25 -3.85 30.62
N SER A 143 4.33 -5.15 30.33
CA SER A 143 5.51 -5.99 30.55
C SER A 143 6.51 -6.02 29.38
N GLN A 144 6.18 -5.46 28.22
CA GLN A 144 7.01 -5.56 27.02
C GLN A 144 8.15 -4.53 27.03
N ALA A 145 9.36 -4.99 26.69
CA ALA A 145 10.51 -4.10 26.58
C ALA A 145 10.40 -3.16 25.36
N LYS A 146 10.89 -1.92 25.49
CA LYS A 146 10.82 -0.88 24.44
C LYS A 146 11.36 -1.34 23.07
N GLN A 147 12.47 -2.07 23.06
CA GLN A 147 13.07 -2.57 21.81
C GLN A 147 12.25 -3.68 21.17
N GLN A 148 11.65 -4.57 21.99
CA GLN A 148 10.74 -5.60 21.48
C GLN A 148 9.49 -4.97 20.86
N TRP A 149 8.97 -3.91 21.48
CA TRP A 149 7.86 -3.15 20.92
C TRP A 149 8.23 -2.47 19.60
N LEU A 150 9.40 -1.83 19.51
CA LEU A 150 9.85 -1.21 18.27
C LEU A 150 9.92 -2.24 17.12
N SER A 151 10.45 -3.44 17.37
CA SER A 151 10.46 -4.51 16.37
C SER A 151 9.06 -4.99 15.97
N SER A 152 8.13 -5.10 16.93
CA SER A 152 6.73 -5.40 16.61
C SER A 152 6.08 -4.28 15.80
N ALA A 153 6.33 -3.02 16.15
CA ALA A 153 5.80 -1.88 15.45
C ALA A 153 6.29 -1.81 14.00
N GLU A 154 7.58 -2.06 13.76
CA GLU A 154 8.15 -2.14 12.41
C GLU A 154 7.50 -3.27 11.59
N ARG A 155 7.22 -4.43 12.21
CA ARG A 155 6.47 -5.53 11.57
C ARG A 155 5.03 -5.14 11.23
N LEU A 156 4.41 -4.30 12.05
CA LEU A 156 3.08 -3.73 11.82
C LEU A 156 3.09 -2.57 10.80
N GLY A 157 4.26 -2.19 10.27
CA GLY A 157 4.40 -1.16 9.23
C GLY A 157 4.89 0.20 9.72
N TYR A 158 5.33 0.33 10.99
CA TYR A 158 5.94 1.56 11.47
C TYR A 158 7.29 1.81 10.77
N ILE A 159 7.41 2.96 10.10
CA ILE A 159 8.67 3.39 9.48
C ILE A 159 9.53 4.07 10.54
N SER A 160 10.44 3.32 11.16
CA SER A 160 11.45 3.85 12.08
C SER A 160 12.61 4.52 11.33
N GLU A 161 13.45 5.26 12.04
CA GLU A 161 14.69 5.84 11.46
C GLU A 161 15.59 4.76 10.85
N ARG A 162 15.63 3.57 11.47
CA ARG A 162 16.38 2.40 10.99
C ARG A 162 15.79 1.87 9.68
N VAL A 163 14.47 1.70 9.61
CA VAL A 163 13.77 1.24 8.40
C VAL A 163 13.97 2.25 7.26
N GLN A 164 13.83 3.54 7.55
CA GLN A 164 14.02 4.60 6.57
C GLN A 164 15.45 4.59 5.99
N GLN A 165 16.47 4.49 6.85
CA GLN A 165 17.87 4.42 6.41
C GLN A 165 18.13 3.20 5.52
N GLN A 166 17.56 2.04 5.87
CA GLN A 166 17.70 0.83 5.07
C GLN A 166 17.05 1.01 3.69
N THR A 167 15.83 1.52 3.62
CA THR A 167 15.14 1.83 2.36
C THR A 167 15.93 2.83 1.50
N ASP A 168 16.55 3.84 2.11
CA ASP A 168 17.35 4.83 1.38
C ASP A 168 18.65 4.24 0.82
N ILE A 169 19.26 3.28 1.52
CA ILE A 169 20.42 2.53 1.03
C ILE A 169 20.02 1.64 -0.14
N GLU A 170 18.93 0.88 -0.01
CA GLU A 170 18.41 0.00 -1.07
C GLU A 170 18.12 0.80 -2.34
N LYS A 171 17.43 1.95 -2.24
CA LYS A 171 17.18 2.85 -3.37
C LYS A 171 18.46 3.36 -4.03
N LYS A 172 19.51 3.64 -3.25
CA LYS A 172 20.81 4.07 -3.80
C LYS A 172 21.49 2.95 -4.56
N VAL A 173 21.42 1.72 -4.06
CA VAL A 173 21.96 0.54 -4.73
C VAL A 173 21.22 0.27 -6.05
N ASP A 174 19.89 0.31 -6.03
CA ASP A 174 19.07 0.12 -7.23
C ASP A 174 19.38 1.18 -8.29
N LEU A 175 19.46 2.45 -7.89
CA LEU A 175 19.83 3.53 -8.80
C LEU A 175 21.23 3.36 -9.38
N ALA A 176 22.20 2.93 -8.56
CA ALA A 176 23.55 2.66 -9.04
C ALA A 176 23.58 1.51 -10.06
N ASN A 177 22.81 0.44 -9.81
CA ASN A 177 22.67 -0.68 -10.73
C ASN A 177 22.03 -0.25 -12.05
N GLU A 178 20.95 0.55 -12.01
CA GLU A 178 20.33 1.09 -13.23
C GLU A 178 21.29 1.97 -14.05
N ILE A 179 22.08 2.82 -13.39
CA ILE A 179 23.07 3.66 -14.06
C ILE A 179 24.16 2.78 -14.70
N ASN A 180 24.64 1.77 -13.99
CA ASN A 180 25.66 0.85 -14.50
C ASN A 180 25.16 0.07 -15.72
N GLU A 181 23.95 -0.47 -15.68
CA GLU A 181 23.35 -1.17 -16.83
C GLU A 181 23.16 -0.24 -18.03
N LYS A 182 22.72 1.00 -17.81
CA LYS A 182 22.62 2.01 -18.87
C LYS A 182 24.00 2.34 -19.47
N GLN A 183 25.03 2.48 -18.65
CA GLN A 183 26.39 2.74 -19.11
C GLN A 183 26.95 1.55 -19.90
N LYS A 184 26.77 0.33 -19.40
CA LYS A 184 27.18 -0.90 -20.09
C LYS A 184 26.51 -1.01 -21.45
N LYS A 185 25.18 -0.84 -21.52
CA LYS A 185 24.44 -0.83 -22.78
C LYS A 185 24.91 0.28 -23.72
N TYR A 186 25.19 1.48 -23.20
CA TYR A 186 25.75 2.57 -24.01
C TYR A 186 27.13 2.22 -24.59
N ILE A 187 28.02 1.60 -23.79
CA ILE A 187 29.33 1.15 -24.26
C ILE A 187 29.17 0.07 -25.34
N GLU A 188 28.33 -0.94 -25.09
CA GLU A 188 28.06 -2.03 -26.02
C GLU A 188 27.49 -1.52 -27.36
N MET A 189 26.51 -0.61 -27.32
CA MET A 189 25.92 0.03 -28.51
C MET A 189 26.93 0.81 -29.35
N ASN A 190 28.01 1.32 -28.74
CA ASN A 190 29.01 2.16 -29.40
C ASN A 190 30.32 1.43 -29.72
N ALA A 191 30.52 0.21 -29.19
CA ALA A 191 31.69 -0.61 -29.47
C ALA A 191 31.69 -1.10 -30.91
N GLU A 192 32.81 -0.94 -31.62
CA GLU A 192 32.96 -1.40 -32.99
C GLU A 192 33.43 -2.85 -33.03
N VAL A 193 32.73 -3.68 -33.81
CA VAL A 193 33.14 -5.07 -34.02
C VAL A 193 34.26 -5.17 -35.05
N ALA A 194 35.33 -5.88 -34.69
CA ALA A 194 36.37 -6.27 -35.63
C ALA A 194 35.96 -7.57 -36.35
N VAL A 195 35.63 -7.48 -37.64
CA VAL A 195 35.09 -8.60 -38.45
C VAL A 195 35.80 -8.78 -39.78
N SER A 196 35.73 -9.99 -40.32
CA SER A 196 36.08 -10.37 -41.68
C SER A 196 34.82 -10.69 -42.49
N ILE A 197 34.95 -10.73 -43.83
CA ILE A 197 33.87 -11.21 -44.69
C ILE A 197 33.61 -12.68 -44.39
N GLY A 198 32.34 -13.05 -44.18
CA GLY A 198 31.89 -14.39 -43.79
C GLY A 198 31.64 -14.57 -42.30
N ASP A 199 32.07 -13.63 -41.44
CA ASP A 199 31.85 -13.73 -40.00
C ASP A 199 30.35 -13.64 -39.65
N LEU A 200 29.93 -14.41 -38.64
CA LEU A 200 28.59 -14.34 -38.06
C LEU A 200 28.61 -13.41 -36.84
N ILE A 201 27.84 -12.33 -36.92
CA ILE A 201 27.72 -11.33 -35.86
C ILE A 201 26.30 -11.19 -35.35
N CYS A 202 26.15 -10.79 -34.08
CA CYS A 202 24.87 -10.46 -33.47
C CYS A 202 24.84 -9.06 -32.88
N ARG A 203 23.62 -8.54 -32.76
CA ARG A 203 23.32 -7.27 -32.12
C ARG A 203 21.96 -7.36 -31.45
N GLU A 204 21.84 -6.85 -30.23
CA GLU A 204 20.54 -6.72 -29.57
C GLU A 204 19.62 -5.80 -30.39
N ASP A 205 18.35 -6.19 -30.52
CA ASP A 205 17.35 -5.31 -31.09
C ASP A 205 16.99 -4.21 -30.08
N TYR A 206 17.69 -3.09 -30.17
CA TYR A 206 17.46 -1.93 -29.29
C TYR A 206 16.15 -1.19 -29.57
N GLU A 207 15.50 -1.46 -30.71
CA GLU A 207 14.21 -0.85 -31.08
C GLU A 207 13.02 -1.68 -30.56
N ALA A 208 13.28 -2.94 -30.20
CA ALA A 208 12.31 -3.81 -29.55
C ALA A 208 11.87 -3.24 -28.20
N LYS A 209 10.56 -3.06 -28.04
CA LYS A 209 9.97 -2.70 -26.75
C LYS A 209 9.81 -3.94 -25.87
N PRO A 210 9.99 -3.84 -24.54
CA PRO A 210 9.98 -5.00 -23.63
C PRO A 210 8.72 -5.87 -23.67
N TYR A 211 7.58 -5.31 -24.11
CA TYR A 211 6.32 -6.05 -24.20
C TYR A 211 6.10 -6.74 -25.55
N GLN A 212 6.96 -6.51 -26.56
CA GLN A 212 6.81 -7.12 -27.88
C GLN A 212 7.30 -8.57 -27.90
N TYR A 213 8.27 -8.91 -27.05
CA TYR A 213 8.92 -10.21 -27.02
C TYR A 213 9.02 -10.73 -25.58
N PRO A 214 9.02 -12.06 -25.38
CA PRO A 214 9.11 -12.67 -24.05
C PRO A 214 10.50 -12.54 -23.40
N GLY A 215 11.48 -11.93 -24.09
CA GLY A 215 12.83 -11.70 -23.62
C GLY A 215 13.60 -10.75 -24.54
N VAL A 216 14.92 -10.65 -24.34
CA VAL A 216 15.80 -9.81 -25.17
C VAL A 216 15.91 -10.43 -26.57
N ALA A 217 15.60 -9.65 -27.60
CA ALA A 217 15.72 -10.06 -28.99
C ALA A 217 17.07 -9.63 -29.58
N TYR A 218 17.60 -10.42 -30.49
CA TYR A 218 18.87 -10.19 -31.17
C TYR A 218 18.72 -10.49 -32.66
N TYR A 219 19.32 -9.63 -33.47
CA TYR A 219 19.61 -9.94 -34.87
C TYR A 219 20.90 -10.73 -34.99
N LYS A 220 20.94 -11.73 -35.86
CA LYS A 220 22.17 -12.39 -36.34
C LYS A 220 22.34 -12.15 -37.83
N ALA A 221 23.57 -11.90 -38.26
CA ALA A 221 23.88 -11.58 -39.64
C ALA A 221 25.26 -12.07 -40.07
N TYR A 222 25.41 -12.45 -41.34
CA TYR A 222 26.71 -12.68 -41.96
C TYR A 222 27.25 -11.39 -42.59
N VAL A 223 28.56 -11.17 -42.46
CA VAL A 223 29.24 -10.04 -43.10
C VAL A 223 29.51 -10.36 -44.57
N GLU A 224 28.85 -9.65 -45.49
CA GLU A 224 29.01 -9.87 -46.93
C GLU A 224 30.10 -8.98 -47.53
N LYS A 225 30.15 -7.70 -47.10
CA LYS A 225 31.14 -6.71 -47.57
C LYS A 225 31.48 -5.70 -46.48
N LYS A 226 32.64 -5.06 -46.63
CA LYS A 226 33.11 -3.97 -45.74
C LYS A 226 33.48 -2.75 -46.57
N GLU A 227 32.94 -1.59 -46.19
CA GLU A 227 33.28 -0.30 -46.78
C GLU A 227 33.52 0.73 -45.69
N LYS A 228 34.79 1.11 -45.47
CA LYS A 228 35.23 2.09 -44.44
C LYS A 228 34.49 1.95 -43.10
N ASN A 229 33.39 2.69 -42.92
CA ASN A 229 32.62 2.76 -41.67
C ASN A 229 31.25 2.04 -41.73
N LYS A 230 31.04 1.17 -42.73
CA LYS A 230 29.81 0.40 -42.91
C LYS A 230 30.11 -1.06 -43.26
N LEU A 231 29.21 -1.93 -42.82
CA LEU A 231 29.17 -3.35 -43.14
C LEU A 231 27.92 -3.63 -43.97
N GLN A 232 28.07 -4.39 -45.05
CA GLN A 232 26.92 -5.01 -45.72
C GLN A 232 26.66 -6.33 -45.02
N LEU A 233 25.48 -6.48 -44.45
CA LEU A 233 25.11 -7.60 -43.60
C LEU A 233 23.92 -8.33 -44.20
N ARG A 234 24.00 -9.66 -44.26
CA ARG A 234 22.86 -10.53 -44.56
C ARG A 234 22.26 -11.02 -43.25
N LEU A 235 21.13 -10.47 -42.86
CA LEU A 235 20.33 -10.92 -41.72
C LEU A 235 19.87 -12.36 -41.97
N VAL A 236 20.05 -13.21 -40.97
CA VAL A 236 19.70 -14.64 -41.05
C VAL A 236 18.80 -15.11 -39.93
N TRP A 237 18.72 -14.36 -38.83
CA TRP A 237 17.88 -14.73 -37.70
C TRP A 237 17.54 -13.51 -36.85
N HIS A 238 16.34 -13.49 -36.30
CA HIS A 238 15.88 -12.54 -35.30
C HIS A 238 15.09 -13.28 -34.23
N GLY A 239 15.41 -13.07 -32.96
CA GLY A 239 14.73 -13.72 -31.84
C GLY A 239 15.55 -13.68 -30.56
N GLY A 240 15.16 -14.47 -29.57
CA GLY A 240 15.89 -14.60 -28.31
C GLY A 240 15.78 -16.00 -27.75
N ASP A 241 16.07 -16.15 -26.46
CA ASP A 241 16.01 -17.45 -25.79
C ASP A 241 14.58 -17.99 -25.77
N GLY A 242 14.36 -19.05 -26.55
CA GLY A 242 13.06 -19.73 -26.65
C GLY A 242 12.05 -19.08 -27.59
N PHE A 243 12.41 -18.08 -28.39
CA PHE A 243 11.49 -17.48 -29.37
C PHE A 243 12.19 -16.99 -30.66
N VAL A 244 11.43 -16.94 -31.75
CA VAL A 244 11.87 -16.44 -33.06
C VAL A 244 10.88 -15.40 -33.55
N VAL A 245 11.39 -14.32 -34.14
CA VAL A 245 10.62 -13.26 -34.77
C VAL A 245 10.73 -13.43 -36.29
N ASN A 246 9.59 -13.62 -36.96
CA ASN A 246 9.54 -13.90 -38.40
C ASN A 246 9.39 -12.61 -39.22
N ASP A 247 10.35 -11.69 -39.10
CA ASP A 247 10.40 -10.41 -39.82
C ASP A 247 11.45 -10.38 -40.95
N ILE A 248 12.42 -11.30 -40.92
CA ILE A 248 13.43 -11.44 -41.97
C ILE A 248 12.85 -12.27 -43.13
N THR A 249 12.83 -11.68 -44.34
CA THR A 249 12.37 -12.35 -45.56
C THR A 249 13.49 -12.51 -46.58
N ASN A 250 13.37 -13.50 -47.48
CA ASN A 250 14.38 -13.78 -48.51
C ASN A 250 14.61 -12.63 -49.51
N VAL A 251 13.73 -11.63 -49.54
CA VAL A 251 13.80 -10.51 -50.48
C VAL A 251 14.47 -9.28 -49.83
N ASN A 252 14.33 -9.11 -48.51
CA ASN A 252 14.76 -7.93 -47.77
C ASN A 252 15.66 -8.29 -46.57
N ASN A 253 16.68 -9.14 -46.78
CA ASN A 253 17.58 -9.56 -45.70
C ASN A 253 18.99 -8.94 -45.77
N ILE A 254 19.30 -8.12 -46.78
CA ILE A 254 20.60 -7.44 -46.86
C ILE A 254 20.46 -5.98 -46.44
N ILE A 255 21.24 -5.57 -45.45
CA ILE A 255 21.27 -4.19 -44.93
C ILE A 255 22.68 -3.62 -44.93
N TRP A 256 22.79 -2.29 -44.94
CA TRP A 256 24.02 -1.59 -44.61
C TRP A 256 23.92 -1.06 -43.18
N SER A 257 24.87 -1.43 -42.33
CA SER A 257 24.88 -1.06 -40.92
C SER A 257 26.26 -0.54 -40.48
N SER A 258 26.28 0.27 -39.44
CA SER A 258 27.53 0.63 -38.75
C SER A 258 28.12 -0.61 -38.08
N PRO A 259 29.45 -0.76 -37.96
CA PRO A 259 30.07 -1.81 -37.16
C PRO A 259 29.77 -1.67 -35.65
N LYS A 260 29.24 -0.52 -35.21
CA LYS A 260 28.90 -0.25 -33.81
C LYS A 260 27.71 -1.07 -33.33
N GLY A 261 27.80 -1.58 -32.10
CA GLY A 261 26.73 -2.32 -31.45
C GLY A 261 26.63 -3.79 -31.87
N TRP A 262 27.41 -4.20 -32.87
CA TRP A 262 27.55 -5.60 -33.23
C TRP A 262 28.64 -6.28 -32.41
N ARG A 263 28.56 -7.59 -32.28
CA ARG A 263 29.58 -8.45 -31.67
C ARG A 263 29.61 -9.79 -32.39
N HIS A 264 30.70 -10.54 -32.26
CA HIS A 264 30.71 -11.94 -32.70
C HIS A 264 29.64 -12.73 -31.95
N CYS A 265 28.90 -13.57 -32.67
CA CYS A 265 27.99 -14.51 -32.03
C CYS A 265 28.79 -15.51 -31.19
N ASN A 266 28.34 -15.75 -29.96
CA ASN A 266 28.78 -16.91 -29.17
C ASN A 266 28.01 -18.17 -29.59
#